data_AF-A0A5M3MUG8-F1
#
_entry.id   AF-A0A5M3MUG8-F1
#
_cell.length_a   1.000
_cell.length_b   1.000
_cell.length_c   1.000
_cell.angle_alpha   90.00
_cell.angle_beta   90.00
_cell.angle_gamma   90.00
#
_symmetry.space_group_name_H-M   'P 1'
#
loop_
_entity.id
_entity.type
_entity.pdbx_description
1 polymer ?
#
loop_
_entity_poly.entity_id
_entity_poly.type
_entity_poly.pdbx_seq_one_letter_code
_entity_poly.pdbx_strand_id
1 'polypeptide(L)'
;MFDLRHARFDGEAPDTYGMMVEDKRDFLAIMYVIFAGFSILVWDHMITFGDEVKLIWRQKKTFIVYIFLLNRYIVPLSFVVCFYAYLSPTFTYTDHPSIVYLNGSILLAWVAVTAVAISQGYPAPHTPAVHACTELVRDILP
;
A
#
# COMPACT_ATOMS: atom_id res chain seq x y z
N MET A 1 66.18 12.53 -12.88
CA MET A 1 65.19 13.57 -13.24
C MET A 1 63.93 12.82 -13.66
N PHE A 2 63.17 12.35 -12.68
CA PHE A 2 61.92 11.61 -12.88
C PHE A 2 60.77 12.63 -12.80
N ASP A 3 60.02 12.75 -13.89
CA ASP A 3 58.94 13.72 -14.04
C ASP A 3 57.71 13.25 -13.24
N LEU A 4 57.48 13.87 -12.08
CA LEU A 4 56.39 13.56 -11.14
C LEU A 4 55.04 14.20 -11.55
N ARG A 5 54.85 14.56 -12.82
CA ARG A 5 53.65 15.27 -13.28
C ARG A 5 52.42 14.39 -13.56
N HIS A 6 52.50 13.09 -13.29
CA HIS A 6 51.39 12.14 -13.49
C HIS A 6 50.80 11.58 -12.19
N ALA A 7 51.29 12.00 -11.03
CA ALA A 7 50.54 11.85 -9.78
C ALA A 7 49.54 13.01 -9.67
N ARG A 8 48.59 13.09 -10.62
CA ARG A 8 47.37 13.83 -10.38
C ARG A 8 46.69 13.08 -9.24
N PHE A 9 46.69 13.72 -8.08
CA PHE A 9 45.80 13.36 -7.00
C PHE A 9 44.39 13.35 -7.57
N ASP A 10 43.83 12.16 -7.74
CA ASP A 10 42.39 11.95 -7.97
C ASP A 10 41.68 12.19 -6.63
N GLY A 11 41.83 13.40 -6.11
CA GLY A 11 41.01 13.97 -5.06
C GLY A 11 39.82 14.68 -5.70
N GLU A 12 39.11 14.01 -6.62
CA GLU A 12 37.77 14.45 -6.98
C GLU A 12 36.90 14.23 -5.74
N ALA A 13 36.57 15.32 -5.05
CA ALA A 13 35.46 15.31 -4.13
C ALA A 13 34.26 14.68 -4.87
N PRO A 14 33.56 13.70 -4.28
CA PRO A 14 32.42 13.07 -4.95
C PRO A 14 31.47 14.17 -5.42
N ASP A 15 31.04 14.10 -6.68
CA ASP A 15 30.27 15.13 -7.37
C ASP A 15 28.91 15.31 -6.70
N THR A 16 28.92 16.05 -5.59
CA THR A 16 27.78 16.16 -4.68
C THR A 16 26.53 16.65 -5.42
N TYR A 17 26.73 17.47 -6.45
CA TYR A 17 25.68 17.90 -7.36
C TYR A 17 25.08 16.76 -8.21
N GLY A 18 25.91 15.90 -8.81
CA GLY A 18 25.45 14.75 -9.59
C GLY A 18 24.64 13.77 -8.73
N MET A 19 25.16 13.45 -7.54
CA MET A 19 24.46 12.61 -6.56
C MET A 19 23.10 13.19 -6.14
N MET A 20 23.00 14.50 -5.89
CA MET A 20 21.73 15.14 -5.53
C MET A 20 20.71 15.12 -6.67
N VAL A 21 21.15 15.26 -7.92
CA VAL A 21 20.25 15.22 -9.09
C VAL A 21 19.70 13.81 -9.30
N GLU A 22 20.54 12.80 -9.12
CA GLU A 22 20.15 11.40 -9.22
C GLU A 22 19.15 11.02 -8.12
N ASP A 23 19.42 11.37 -6.86
CA ASP A 23 18.52 11.14 -5.73
C ASP A 23 17.13 11.78 -5.94
N LYS A 24 17.09 13.03 -6.44
CA LYS A 24 15.82 13.68 -6.77
C LYS A 24 15.07 12.99 -7.90
N ARG A 25 15.78 12.52 -8.93
CA ARG A 25 15.16 11.82 -10.06
C ARG A 25 14.54 10.50 -9.59
N ASP A 26 15.26 9.75 -8.76
CA ASP A 26 14.80 8.48 -8.23
C ASP A 26 13.60 8.68 -7.30
N PHE A 27 13.65 9.68 -6.43
CA PHE A 27 12.52 10.07 -5.59
C PHE A 27 11.27 10.41 -6.41
N LEU A 28 11.43 11.23 -7.46
CA LEU A 28 10.31 11.58 -8.34
C LEU A 28 9.74 10.36 -9.06
N ALA A 29 10.59 9.48 -9.58
CA ALA A 29 10.17 8.24 -10.23
C ALA A 29 9.33 7.37 -9.28
N ILE A 30 9.79 7.22 -8.03
CA ILE A 30 9.06 6.49 -6.98
C ILE A 30 7.69 7.14 -6.75
N MET A 31 7.64 8.47 -6.58
CA MET A 31 6.38 9.18 -6.34
C MET A 31 5.37 8.98 -7.48
N TYR A 32 5.80 9.05 -8.74
CA TYR A 32 4.90 8.81 -9.88
C TYR A 32 4.31 7.39 -9.87
N VAL A 33 5.12 6.37 -9.59
CA VAL A 33 4.66 4.98 -9.50
C VAL A 33 3.68 4.80 -8.34
N ILE A 34 3.95 5.41 -7.18
CA ILE A 34 3.06 5.34 -6.02
C ILE A 34 1.72 6.02 -6.32
N PHE A 35 1.71 7.21 -6.93
CA PHE A 35 0.47 7.89 -7.32
C PHE A 35 -0.33 7.11 -8.36
N ALA A 36 0.34 6.53 -9.36
CA ALA A 36 -0.31 5.68 -10.35
C ALA A 36 -0.95 4.44 -9.69
N GLY A 37 -0.21 3.74 -8.82
CA GLY A 37 -0.72 2.61 -8.07
C GLY A 37 -1.91 2.97 -7.18
N PHE A 38 -1.83 4.09 -6.47
CA PHE A 38 -2.93 4.57 -5.62
C PHE A 38 -4.18 4.93 -6.44
N SER A 39 -4.02 5.55 -7.62
CA SER A 39 -5.16 5.87 -8.48
C SER A 39 -5.92 4.61 -8.94
N ILE A 40 -5.18 3.55 -9.31
CA ILE A 40 -5.74 2.25 -9.69
C ILE A 40 -6.42 1.59 -8.48
N LEU A 41 -5.79 1.65 -7.30
CA LEU A 41 -6.39 1.15 -6.06
C LEU A 41 -7.73 1.84 -5.78
N VAL A 42 -7.79 3.17 -5.83
CA VAL A 42 -9.03 3.92 -5.62
C VAL A 42 -10.07 3.58 -6.69
N TRP A 43 -9.64 3.45 -7.95
CA TRP A 43 -10.52 3.04 -9.05
C TRP A 43 -11.19 1.69 -8.80
N ASP A 44 -10.43 0.67 -8.38
CA ASP A 44 -10.95 -0.65 -8.02
C ASP A 44 -12.01 -0.57 -6.90
N HIS A 45 -11.78 0.28 -5.90
CA HIS A 45 -12.75 0.49 -4.82
C HIS A 45 -14.04 1.15 -5.34
N MET A 46 -13.94 2.17 -6.21
CA MET A 46 -15.13 2.85 -6.71
C MET A 46 -16.05 1.93 -7.52
N ILE A 47 -15.49 1.08 -8.40
CA ILE A 47 -16.30 0.23 -9.28
C ILE A 47 -17.03 -0.88 -8.51
N THR A 48 -16.41 -1.39 -7.45
CA THR A 48 -16.96 -2.49 -6.64
C THR A 48 -17.85 -2.00 -5.50
N PHE A 49 -17.71 -0.73 -5.07
CA PHE A 49 -18.53 -0.13 -4.02
C PHE A 49 -20.03 -0.23 -4.31
N GLY A 50 -20.43 -0.09 -5.58
CA GLY A 50 -21.83 -0.20 -6.00
C GLY A 50 -22.45 -1.57 -5.68
N ASP A 51 -21.67 -2.62 -5.81
CA ASP A 51 -22.10 -3.99 -5.49
C ASP A 51 -22.02 -4.26 -3.99
N GLU A 52 -21.01 -3.71 -3.29
CA GLU A 52 -20.94 -3.77 -1.82
C GLU A 52 -22.17 -3.15 -1.16
N VAL A 53 -22.61 -1.97 -1.59
CA VAL A 53 -23.78 -1.33 -0.97
C VAL A 53 -25.05 -2.17 -1.19
N LYS A 54 -25.18 -2.84 -2.34
CA LYS A 54 -26.35 -3.67 -2.65
C LYS A 54 -26.32 -5.04 -1.95
N LEU A 55 -25.16 -5.69 -1.88
CA LEU A 55 -25.00 -7.05 -1.38
C LEU A 55 -24.64 -7.11 0.11
N ILE A 56 -23.83 -6.18 0.59
CA ILE A 56 -23.32 -6.17 1.96
C ILE A 56 -24.17 -5.27 2.86
N TRP A 57 -24.46 -4.03 2.42
CA TRP A 57 -25.12 -3.06 3.30
C TRP A 57 -26.62 -3.29 3.47
N ARG A 58 -27.28 -3.91 2.48
CA ARG A 58 -28.71 -4.25 2.50
C ARG A 58 -29.04 -5.59 3.14
N GLN A 59 -28.06 -6.46 3.35
CA GLN A 59 -28.24 -7.77 3.98
C GLN A 59 -28.10 -7.70 5.50
N LYS A 60 -28.44 -8.79 6.20
CA LYS A 60 -28.28 -8.88 7.66
C LYS A 60 -26.81 -8.67 8.02
N LYS A 61 -26.52 -7.62 8.79
CA LYS A 61 -25.15 -7.21 9.13
C LYS A 61 -24.54 -8.18 10.15
N THR A 62 -23.89 -9.22 9.67
CA THR A 62 -23.09 -10.14 10.49
C THR A 62 -21.73 -9.52 10.81
N PHE A 63 -21.17 -9.82 11.97
CA PHE A 63 -19.85 -9.33 12.43
C PHE A 63 -18.73 -9.56 11.40
N ILE A 64 -18.78 -10.69 10.69
CA ILE A 64 -17.83 -11.08 9.63
C ILE A 64 -17.80 -10.07 8.47
N VAL A 65 -18.95 -9.50 8.12
CA VAL A 65 -19.08 -8.53 7.03
C VAL A 65 -18.37 -7.21 7.39
N TYR A 66 -18.43 -6.81 8.66
CA TYR A 66 -17.67 -5.65 9.14
C TYR A 66 -16.17 -5.90 9.12
N ILE A 67 -15.69 -7.08 9.49
CA ILE A 67 -14.26 -7.44 9.41
C ILE A 67 -13.77 -7.40 7.95
N PHE A 68 -14.58 -7.90 7.01
CA PHE A 68 -14.26 -7.87 5.59
C PHE A 68 -14.15 -6.44 5.04
N LEU A 69 -15.12 -5.57 5.36
CA LEU A 69 -15.05 -4.18 4.97
C LEU A 69 -13.84 -3.49 5.61
N LEU A 70 -13.60 -3.70 6.91
CA LEU A 70 -12.46 -3.09 7.59
C LEU A 70 -11.13 -3.51 6.94
N ASN A 71 -11.00 -4.79 6.59
CA ASN A 71 -9.86 -5.31 5.84
C ASN A 71 -9.69 -4.56 4.51
N ARG A 72 -10.76 -4.35 3.76
CA ARG A 72 -10.70 -3.65 2.48
C ARG A 72 -10.26 -2.19 2.60
N TYR A 73 -10.81 -1.45 3.57
CA TYR A 73 -10.59 0.01 3.67
C TYR A 73 -9.31 0.40 4.46
N ILE A 74 -8.71 -0.51 5.22
CA ILE A 74 -7.47 -0.22 5.97
C ILE A 74 -6.29 0.12 5.03
N VAL A 75 -6.17 -0.56 3.89
CA VAL A 75 -5.07 -0.32 2.94
C VAL A 75 -5.11 1.09 2.33
N PRO A 76 -6.20 1.54 1.71
CA PRO A 76 -6.26 2.89 1.17
C PRO A 76 -6.09 3.95 2.27
N LEU A 77 -6.59 3.72 3.50
CA LEU A 77 -6.36 4.62 4.64
C LEU A 77 -4.88 4.70 5.04
N SER A 78 -4.19 3.56 5.11
CA SER A 78 -2.75 3.51 5.38
C SER A 78 -1.94 4.27 4.33
N PHE A 79 -2.30 4.13 3.05
CA PHE A 79 -1.70 4.91 1.95
C PHE A 79 -1.90 6.41 2.10
N VAL A 80 -3.09 6.87 2.51
CA VAL A 80 -3.35 8.30 2.76
C VAL A 80 -2.48 8.85 3.89
N VAL A 81 -2.30 8.08 4.97
CA VAL A 81 -1.40 8.46 6.08
C VAL A 81 0.05 8.55 5.61
N CYS A 82 0.49 7.59 4.79
CA CYS A 82 1.83 7.61 4.20
C CYS A 82 2.03 8.84 3.31
N PHE A 83 1.08 9.15 2.42
CA PHE A 83 1.15 10.34 1.58
C PHE A 83 1.20 11.64 2.40
N TYR A 84 0.40 11.74 3.45
CA TYR A 84 0.42 12.89 4.33
C TYR A 84 1.80 13.07 4.98
N ALA A 85 2.43 11.97 5.41
CA ALA A 85 3.79 12.00 5.95
C ALA A 85 4.84 12.43 4.90
N TYR A 86 4.74 11.93 3.66
CA TYR A 86 5.67 12.25 2.58
C TYR A 86 5.50 13.66 2.00
N LEU A 87 4.28 14.19 1.96
CA LEU A 87 3.96 15.49 1.36
C LEU A 87 4.12 16.65 2.36
N SER A 88 4.00 16.39 3.67
CA SER A 88 4.18 17.46 4.63
C SER A 88 5.68 17.81 4.75
N PRO A 89 6.07 19.09 4.62
CA PRO A 89 7.43 19.54 4.92
C PRO A 89 7.71 19.60 6.44
N THR A 90 6.72 19.33 7.28
CA THR A 90 6.82 19.40 8.75
C THR A 90 7.26 18.07 9.37
N PHE A 91 6.99 16.93 8.71
CA PHE A 91 7.46 15.61 9.15
C PHE A 91 8.91 15.40 8.73
N THR A 92 9.84 15.99 9.48
CA THR A 92 11.25 15.59 9.37
C THR A 92 11.35 14.17 9.90
N TYR A 93 11.82 13.24 9.06
CA TYR A 93 11.95 11.79 9.31
C TYR A 93 12.65 11.47 10.66
N THR A 94 13.46 12.41 11.14
CA THR A 94 14.25 12.31 12.37
C THR A 94 13.43 12.45 13.66
N ASP A 95 12.27 13.13 13.65
CA ASP A 95 11.52 13.43 14.88
C ASP A 95 10.48 12.35 15.26
N HIS A 96 9.97 11.56 14.29
CA HIS A 96 8.87 10.61 14.54
C HIS A 96 9.04 9.24 13.85
N PRO A 97 10.09 8.47 14.17
CA PRO A 97 10.29 7.12 13.61
C PRO A 97 9.14 6.16 13.92
N SER A 98 8.41 6.40 15.02
CA SER A 98 7.26 5.60 15.46
C SER A 98 6.15 5.52 14.40
N ILE A 99 5.91 6.57 13.62
CA ILE A 99 4.86 6.59 12.60
C ILE A 99 5.21 5.66 11.45
N VAL A 100 6.48 5.59 11.06
CA VAL A 100 6.96 4.70 9.98
C VAL A 100 6.86 3.24 10.42
N TYR A 101 7.33 2.93 11.64
CA TYR A 101 7.21 1.58 12.20
C TYR A 101 5.74 1.17 12.42
N LEU A 102 4.89 2.11 12.83
CA LEU A 102 3.45 1.88 12.99
C LEU A 102 2.79 1.56 11.64
N ASN A 103 3.01 2.39 10.61
CA ASN A 103 2.45 2.11 9.26
C ASN A 103 2.96 0.78 8.70
N GLY A 104 4.25 0.49 8.87
CA GLY A 104 4.84 -0.79 8.46
C GLY A 104 4.26 -1.99 9.20
N SER A 105 4.07 -1.90 10.52
CA SER A 105 3.46 -2.97 11.32
C SER A 105 1.98 -3.19 11.00
N ILE A 106 1.22 -2.11 10.75
CA ILE A 106 -0.18 -2.19 10.30
C ILE A 106 -0.25 -2.91 8.95
N LEU A 107 0.62 -2.58 8.01
CA LEU A 107 0.68 -3.24 6.71
C LEU A 107 1.02 -4.73 6.84
N LEU A 108 2.02 -5.08 7.64
CA LEU A 108 2.40 -6.48 7.87
C LEU A 108 1.28 -7.27 8.55
N ALA A 109 0.63 -6.69 9.56
CA ALA A 109 -0.52 -7.30 10.21
C ALA A 109 -1.68 -7.50 9.21
N TRP A 110 -1.93 -6.53 8.34
CA TRP A 110 -2.95 -6.64 7.30
C TRP A 110 -2.62 -7.73 6.26
N VAL A 111 -1.37 -7.82 5.81
CA VAL A 111 -0.91 -8.90 4.91
C VAL A 111 -1.05 -10.28 5.58
N ALA A 112 -0.73 -10.38 6.87
CA ALA A 112 -0.90 -11.63 7.61
C ALA A 112 -2.39 -12.01 7.73
N VAL A 113 -3.26 -11.06 8.06
CA VAL A 113 -4.71 -11.30 8.16
C VAL A 113 -5.32 -11.69 6.81
N THR A 114 -4.92 -11.03 5.72
CA THR A 114 -5.38 -11.39 4.38
C THR A 114 -4.86 -12.76 3.94
N ALA A 115 -3.58 -13.08 4.21
CA ALA A 115 -3.03 -14.41 3.94
C ALA A 115 -3.79 -15.51 4.70
N VAL A 116 -4.11 -15.27 5.98
CA VAL A 116 -4.92 -16.20 6.77
C VAL A 116 -6.33 -16.32 6.18
N ALA A 117 -6.98 -15.21 5.85
CA ALA A 117 -8.32 -15.22 5.24
C ALA A 117 -8.35 -15.98 3.91
N ILE A 118 -7.33 -15.81 3.07
CA ILE A 118 -7.19 -16.55 1.80
C ILE A 118 -6.92 -18.04 2.07
N SER A 119 -6.08 -18.37 3.06
CA SER A 119 -5.81 -19.77 3.42
C SER A 119 -7.02 -20.51 3.99
N GLN A 120 -8.00 -19.78 4.54
CA GLN A 120 -9.28 -20.31 5.01
C GLN A 120 -10.38 -20.27 3.93
N GLY A 121 -10.10 -19.74 2.75
CA GLY A 121 -11.03 -19.72 1.61
C GLY A 121 -11.23 -21.11 1.01
N TYR A 122 -12.39 -21.72 1.25
CA TYR A 122 -12.79 -22.97 0.59
C TYR A 122 -13.29 -22.69 -0.84
N PRO A 123 -13.05 -23.59 -1.82
CA PRO A 123 -13.63 -23.48 -3.14
C PRO A 123 -15.16 -23.59 -3.07
N ALA A 124 -15.86 -22.55 -3.55
CA ALA A 124 -17.32 -22.54 -3.59
C ALA A 124 -17.84 -23.49 -4.68
N PRO A 125 -18.88 -24.29 -4.41
CA PRO A 125 -19.63 -24.95 -5.47
C PRO A 125 -20.30 -23.88 -6.33
N HIS A 126 -19.91 -23.86 -7.60
CA HIS A 126 -20.43 -22.97 -8.63
C HIS A 126 -21.95 -23.17 -8.76
N THR A 127 -22.71 -22.13 -8.43
CA THR A 127 -24.10 -21.99 -8.88
C THR A 127 -24.14 -20.86 -9.92
N PRO A 128 -24.83 -21.04 -11.06
CA PRO A 128 -24.80 -20.10 -12.20
C PRO A 128 -25.40 -18.70 -11.91
N ALA A 129 -25.79 -18.42 -10.67
CA ALA A 129 -26.42 -17.16 -10.27
C ALA A 129 -25.44 -16.10 -9.74
N VAL A 130 -24.20 -16.47 -9.40
CA VAL A 130 -23.26 -15.55 -8.73
C VAL A 130 -21.90 -15.57 -9.45
N HIS A 131 -21.60 -14.51 -10.19
CA HIS A 131 -20.33 -14.30 -10.88
C HIS A 131 -19.22 -13.67 -9.99
N ALA A 132 -19.37 -13.72 -8.66
CA ALA A 132 -18.40 -13.19 -7.72
C ALA A 132 -17.63 -14.34 -7.03
N CYS A 133 -16.31 -14.41 -7.25
CA CYS A 133 -15.42 -15.42 -6.67
C CYS A 133 -15.07 -15.19 -5.19
N THR A 134 -15.92 -14.49 -4.42
CA THR A 134 -15.66 -14.25 -3.00
C THR A 134 -16.99 -14.22 -2.26
N GLU A 135 -17.29 -15.27 -1.49
CA GLU A 135 -18.42 -15.28 -0.56
C GLU A 135 -17.97 -15.58 0.88
N LEU A 136 -18.34 -14.66 1.77
CA LEU A 136 -18.35 -14.78 3.22
C LEU A 136 -19.77 -15.10 3.70
N VAL A 137 -20.29 -16.29 3.42
CA VAL A 137 -21.58 -16.71 3.99
C VAL A 137 -21.60 -18.22 4.28
N ARG A 138 -21.35 -18.58 5.54
CA ARG A 138 -21.94 -19.79 6.15
C ARG A 138 -22.71 -19.55 7.45
N ASP A 139 -22.74 -18.32 7.98
CA ASP A 139 -23.41 -18.03 9.27
C ASP A 139 -24.83 -17.42 9.13
N ILE A 140 -25.46 -17.46 7.95
CA ILE A 140 -26.76 -16.78 7.69
C ILE A 140 -27.95 -17.73 7.47
N LEU A 141 -27.77 -19.05 7.44
CA LEU A 141 -28.90 -19.99 7.38
C LEU A 141 -28.87 -21.01 8.53
N PRO A 142 -29.92 -21.08 9.37
CA PRO A 142 -30.19 -22.26 10.18
C PRO A 142 -30.56 -23.47 9.30
#